data_AF-A0A3D8SZB1-F1
#
_entry.id   AF-A0A3D8SZB1-F1
#
_cell.length_a   1.000
_cell.length_b   1.000
_cell.length_c   1.000
_cell.angle_alpha   90.00
_cell.angle_beta   90.00
_cell.angle_gamma   90.00
#
_symmetry.space_group_name_H-M   'P 1'
#
loop_
_entity.id
_entity.type
_entity.pdbx_description
1 polymer ?
#
loop_
_entity_poly.entity_id
_entity_poly.type
_entity_poly.pdbx_seq_one_letter_code
_entity_poly.pdbx_strand_id
1 'polypeptide(L)'
;MSSNIPAFYRFILLWVEPISSALGAYLTLAAPDTYLNSYIPRTMTVRNPMQDMIFNQLGAAFFYVATSQGILLRYTYDIGVWKIVNGCLLGWDFILLYSWWSGMQMQGRLDPATWRSEDMSALVPILFITAVRAAIVAGVGMRASKSNAKKR
;
A
#
# COMPACT_ATOMS: atom_id res chain seq x y z
N MET A 1 -25.13 -1.46 -14.03
CA MET A 1 -25.49 -0.97 -12.68
C MET A 1 -24.33 -0.11 -12.19
N SER A 2 -24.51 1.21 -12.10
CA SER A 2 -23.47 2.12 -11.61
C SER A 2 -23.37 2.03 -10.08
N SER A 3 -22.47 1.18 -9.59
CA SER A 3 -22.06 1.26 -8.19
C SER A 3 -21.29 2.56 -8.03
N ASN A 4 -21.90 3.55 -7.37
CA ASN A 4 -21.27 4.85 -7.16
C ASN A 4 -20.23 4.73 -6.04
N ILE A 5 -19.03 4.26 -6.40
CA ILE A 5 -17.85 4.29 -5.54
C ILE A 5 -17.60 5.76 -5.15
N PRO A 6 -17.54 6.09 -3.84
CA PRO A 6 -17.28 7.45 -3.38
C PRO A 6 -16.02 8.06 -4.00
N ALA A 7 -16.08 9.37 -4.30
CA ALA A 7 -14.99 10.10 -4.94
C ALA A 7 -13.68 10.04 -4.13
N PHE A 8 -13.79 10.00 -2.79
CA PHE A 8 -12.66 9.83 -1.88
C PHE A 8 -11.86 8.56 -2.17
N TYR A 9 -12.52 7.39 -2.24
CA TYR A 9 -11.85 6.13 -2.56
C TYR A 9 -11.24 6.14 -3.95
N ARG A 10 -11.95 6.74 -4.93
CA ARG A 10 -11.44 6.86 -6.30
C ARG A 10 -10.16 7.68 -6.36
N PHE A 11 -10.13 8.83 -5.68
CA PHE A 11 -8.96 9.69 -5.67
C PHE A 11 -7.75 8.96 -5.06
N ILE A 12 -7.92 8.36 -3.89
CA ILE A 12 -6.82 7.69 -3.19
C ILE A 12 -6.34 6.46 -3.95
N LEU A 13 -7.26 5.55 -4.31
CA LEU A 13 -6.91 4.24 -4.86
C LEU A 13 -6.54 4.26 -6.35
N LEU A 14 -6.90 5.32 -7.09
CA LEU A 14 -6.52 5.47 -8.49
C LEU A 14 -5.33 6.41 -8.69
N TRP A 15 -5.06 7.34 -7.78
CA TRP A 15 -4.00 8.32 -7.96
C TRP A 15 -2.93 8.22 -6.88
N VAL A 16 -3.30 8.45 -5.63
CA VAL A 16 -2.34 8.53 -4.52
C VAL A 16 -1.57 7.22 -4.38
N GLU A 17 -2.28 6.10 -4.36
CA GLU A 17 -1.70 4.78 -4.14
C GLU A 17 -0.87 4.30 -5.35
N PRO A 18 -1.35 4.39 -6.61
CA PRO A 18 -0.53 4.02 -7.75
C PRO A 18 0.74 4.87 -7.92
N ILE A 19 0.68 6.17 -7.64
CA ILE A 19 1.86 7.05 -7.68
C ILE A 19 2.84 6.68 -6.56
N SER A 20 2.34 6.43 -5.35
CA SER A 20 3.18 6.04 -4.21
C SER A 20 3.87 4.69 -4.46
N SER A 21 3.14 3.72 -5.01
CA SER A 21 3.68 2.42 -5.41
C SER A 21 4.68 2.54 -6.55
N ALA A 22 4.45 3.42 -7.54
CA ALA A 22 5.44 3.69 -8.59
C ALA A 22 6.72 4.33 -8.04
N LEU A 23 6.61 5.25 -7.07
CA LEU A 23 7.77 5.81 -6.36
C LEU A 23 8.49 4.74 -5.54
N GLY A 24 7.77 3.85 -4.87
CA GLY A 24 8.34 2.70 -4.17
C GLY A 24 9.15 1.81 -5.12
N ALA A 25 8.58 1.48 -6.29
CA ALA A 25 9.26 0.73 -7.33
C ALA A 25 10.55 1.44 -7.79
N TYR A 26 10.47 2.75 -8.09
CA TYR A 26 11.64 3.54 -8.46
C TYR A 26 12.73 3.51 -7.38
N LEU A 27 12.37 3.73 -6.11
CA LEU A 27 13.33 3.72 -5.01
C LEU A 27 13.99 2.36 -4.86
N THR A 28 13.24 1.26 -4.94
CA THR A 28 13.83 -0.08 -4.83
C THR A 28 14.71 -0.47 -6.02
N LEU A 29 14.39 -0.03 -7.24
CA LEU A 29 15.09 -0.44 -8.47
C LEU A 29 16.27 0.48 -8.83
N ALA A 30 16.11 1.79 -8.62
CA ALA A 30 17.06 2.80 -9.06
C ALA A 30 17.81 3.47 -7.91
N ALA A 31 17.27 3.45 -6.68
CA ALA A 31 17.88 4.09 -5.51
C ALA A 31 17.80 3.22 -4.24
N PRO A 32 18.24 1.94 -4.27
CA PRO A 32 18.03 0.98 -3.17
C PRO A 32 18.68 1.41 -1.85
N ASP A 33 19.77 2.16 -1.90
CA ASP A 33 20.41 2.76 -0.71
C ASP A 33 19.51 3.78 -0.01
N THR A 34 18.71 4.52 -0.78
CA THR A 34 17.72 5.46 -0.25
C THR A 34 16.54 4.69 0.32
N TYR A 35 16.05 3.68 -0.40
CA TYR A 35 14.96 2.82 0.08
C TYR A 35 15.31 2.15 1.42
N LEU A 36 16.49 1.52 1.50
CA LEU A 36 16.95 0.86 2.72
C LEU A 36 17.05 1.83 3.90
N ASN A 37 17.58 3.04 3.67
CA ASN A 37 17.74 4.04 4.73
C ASN A 37 16.40 4.57 5.31
N SER A 38 15.30 4.40 4.56
CA SER A 38 13.95 4.74 5.03
C SER A 38 13.40 3.75 6.06
N TYR A 39 13.97 2.54 6.15
CA TYR A 39 13.55 1.49 7.09
C TYR A 39 14.62 1.13 8.12
N ILE A 40 15.89 1.22 7.74
CA ILE A 40 17.03 0.88 8.61
C ILE A 40 18.06 2.02 8.51
N PRO A 41 18.43 2.67 9.61
CA PRO A 41 19.44 3.72 9.60
C PRO A 41 20.79 3.24 9.04
N ARG A 42 21.45 4.09 8.26
CA ARG A 42 22.83 3.87 7.78
C ARG A 42 23.84 3.64 8.90
N THR A 43 23.55 4.10 10.11
CA THR A 43 24.38 3.86 11.31
C THR A 43 24.29 2.41 11.80
N MET A 44 23.25 1.66 11.43
CA MET A 44 23.03 0.27 11.84
C MET A 44 23.44 -0.72 10.75
N THR A 45 23.13 -0.41 9.48
CA THR A 45 23.53 -1.27 8.36
C THR A 45 23.70 -0.46 7.07
N VAL A 46 24.51 -1.00 6.17
CA VAL A 46 24.70 -0.49 4.81
C VAL A 46 24.26 -1.55 3.82
N ARG A 47 23.79 -1.12 2.64
CA ARG A 47 23.33 -2.03 1.59
C ARG A 47 24.47 -2.96 1.16
N ASN A 48 24.15 -4.25 1.04
CA ASN A 48 25.02 -5.21 0.37
C ASN A 48 24.53 -5.42 -1.07
N PRO A 49 25.28 -5.00 -2.11
CA PRO A 49 24.87 -5.16 -3.49
C PRO A 49 24.61 -6.62 -3.93
N MET A 50 25.20 -7.60 -3.25
CA MET A 50 24.93 -9.02 -3.54
C MET A 50 23.47 -9.41 -3.23
N GLN A 51 22.73 -8.58 -2.49
CA GLN A 51 21.33 -8.81 -2.11
C GLN A 51 20.35 -8.01 -2.96
N ASP A 52 20.81 -7.30 -4.01
CA ASP A 52 19.97 -6.45 -4.87
C ASP A 52 18.84 -7.22 -5.57
N MET A 53 18.98 -8.54 -5.72
CA MET A 53 17.89 -9.39 -6.18
C MET A 53 16.61 -9.22 -5.35
N ILE A 54 16.71 -9.05 -4.03
CA ILE A 54 15.55 -8.88 -3.15
C ILE A 54 14.89 -7.52 -3.38
N PHE A 55 15.70 -6.46 -3.56
CA PHE A 55 15.18 -5.13 -3.91
C PHE A 55 14.48 -5.15 -5.28
N ASN A 56 15.01 -5.89 -6.25
CA ASN A 56 14.36 -6.05 -7.55
C ASN A 56 13.01 -6.77 -7.45
N GLN A 57 12.91 -7.83 -6.63
CA GLN A 57 11.64 -8.52 -6.39
C GLN A 57 10.61 -7.59 -5.72
N LEU A 58 11.06 -6.80 -4.74
CA LEU A 58 10.21 -5.82 -4.07
C LEU A 58 9.75 -4.70 -5.02
N GLY A 59 10.65 -4.22 -5.89
CA GLY A 59 10.33 -3.25 -6.92
C GLY A 59 9.34 -3.79 -7.95
N ALA A 60 9.46 -5.05 -8.34
CA ALA A 60 8.48 -5.72 -9.19
C ALA A 60 7.10 -5.78 -8.52
N ALA A 61 7.03 -6.07 -7.20
CA ALA A 61 5.78 -6.06 -6.45
C ALA A 61 5.14 -4.66 -6.39
N PHE A 62 5.93 -3.63 -6.08
CA PHE A 62 5.45 -2.25 -6.11
C PHE A 62 4.95 -1.81 -7.49
N PHE A 63 5.68 -2.18 -8.55
CA PHE A 63 5.29 -1.89 -9.93
C PHE A 63 4.00 -2.62 -10.32
N TYR A 64 3.84 -3.88 -9.91
CA TYR A 64 2.61 -4.64 -10.10
C TYR A 64 1.41 -3.96 -9.45
N VAL A 65 1.57 -3.39 -8.26
CA VAL A 65 0.46 -2.69 -7.60
C VAL A 65 0.17 -1.35 -8.26
N ALA A 66 1.20 -0.58 -8.60
CA ALA A 66 1.04 0.67 -9.35
C ALA A 66 0.25 0.46 -10.65
N THR A 67 0.54 -0.61 -11.39
CA THR A 67 -0.13 -0.92 -12.66
C THR A 67 -1.49 -1.57 -12.46
N SER A 68 -1.65 -2.52 -11.54
CA SER A 68 -2.94 -3.16 -11.29
C SER A 68 -3.95 -2.15 -10.75
N GLN A 69 -3.64 -1.36 -9.71
CA GLN A 69 -4.56 -0.32 -9.26
C GLN A 69 -4.65 0.85 -10.27
N GLY A 70 -3.54 1.24 -10.88
CA GLY A 70 -3.48 2.32 -11.86
C GLY A 70 -4.28 2.06 -13.12
N ILE A 71 -4.35 0.81 -13.60
CA ILE A 71 -4.95 0.47 -14.89
C ILE A 71 -6.25 -0.33 -14.71
N LEU A 72 -6.22 -1.43 -13.95
CA LEU A 72 -7.37 -2.34 -13.83
C LEU A 72 -8.59 -1.64 -13.21
N LEU A 73 -8.38 -0.89 -12.13
CA LEU A 73 -9.47 -0.21 -11.43
C LEU A 73 -10.02 0.99 -12.21
N ARG A 74 -9.28 1.52 -13.20
CA ARG A 74 -9.81 2.52 -14.15
C ARG A 74 -10.70 1.89 -15.22
N TYR A 75 -10.48 0.63 -15.54
CA TYR A 75 -11.22 -0.07 -16.59
C TYR A 75 -12.53 -0.68 -16.09
N THR A 76 -12.69 -0.89 -14.78
CA THR A 76 -13.88 -1.49 -14.18
C THR A 76 -14.60 -0.56 -13.20
N TYR A 77 -15.94 -0.56 -13.31
CA TYR A 77 -16.84 0.12 -12.37
C TYR A 77 -17.57 -0.86 -11.44
N ASP A 78 -17.19 -2.14 -11.48
CA ASP A 78 -17.76 -3.18 -10.63
C ASP A 78 -17.14 -3.10 -9.23
N ILE A 79 -17.96 -2.78 -8.23
CA ILE A 79 -17.53 -2.73 -6.84
C ILE A 79 -17.02 -4.09 -6.34
N GLY A 80 -17.54 -5.22 -6.84
CA GLY A 80 -17.05 -6.54 -6.49
C GLY A 80 -15.57 -6.69 -6.84
N VAL A 81 -15.18 -6.27 -8.05
CA VAL A 81 -13.77 -6.26 -8.49
C VAL A 81 -12.93 -5.35 -7.60
N TRP A 82 -13.42 -4.14 -7.30
CA TRP A 82 -12.72 -3.22 -6.40
C TRP A 82 -12.49 -3.83 -5.01
N LYS A 83 -13.50 -4.46 -4.42
CA LYS A 83 -13.39 -5.12 -3.11
C LYS A 83 -12.44 -6.32 -3.13
N ILE A 84 -12.44 -7.12 -4.19
CA ILE A 84 -11.56 -8.28 -4.32
C ILE A 84 -10.10 -7.83 -4.43
N VAL A 85 -9.80 -6.91 -5.35
CA VAL A 85 -8.43 -6.39 -5.55
C VAL A 85 -7.91 -5.75 -4.27
N ASN A 86 -8.70 -4.88 -3.65
CA ASN A 86 -8.35 -4.25 -2.38
C ASN A 86 -8.28 -5.27 -1.23
N GLY A 87 -9.09 -6.34 -1.23
CA GLY A 87 -8.98 -7.41 -0.25
C GLY A 87 -7.64 -8.15 -0.34
N CYS A 88 -7.19 -8.50 -1.55
CA CYS A 88 -5.88 -9.12 -1.76
C CYS A 88 -4.73 -8.20 -1.29
N LEU A 89 -4.80 -6.92 -1.64
CA LEU A 89 -3.77 -5.95 -1.26
C LEU A 89 -3.78 -5.63 0.24
N LEU A 90 -4.90 -5.84 0.94
CA LEU A 90 -4.95 -5.71 2.40
C LEU A 90 -4.06 -6.77 3.08
N GLY A 91 -4.03 -8.00 2.52
CA GLY A 91 -3.10 -9.03 2.98
C GLY A 91 -1.65 -8.62 2.80
N TRP A 92 -1.32 -7.97 1.69
CA TRP A 92 0.01 -7.42 1.46
C TRP A 92 0.37 -6.31 2.47
N ASP A 93 -0.57 -5.40 2.77
CA ASP A 93 -0.33 -4.35 3.76
C ASP A 93 0.01 -4.93 5.14
N PHE A 94 -0.70 -5.96 5.58
CA PHE A 94 -0.40 -6.57 6.88
C PHE A 94 0.99 -7.20 6.90
N ILE A 95 1.45 -7.75 5.78
CA ILE A 95 2.83 -8.25 5.65
C ILE A 95 3.83 -7.08 5.71
N LEU A 96 3.54 -5.94 5.06
CA LEU A 96 4.39 -4.75 5.14
C LEU A 96 4.45 -4.18 6.55
N LEU A 97 3.32 -4.07 7.24
CA LEU A 97 3.24 -3.60 8.63
C LEU A 97 3.96 -4.55 9.58
N TYR A 98 3.82 -5.86 9.39
CA TYR A 98 4.56 -6.86 10.15
C TYR A 98 6.07 -6.77 9.89
N SER A 99 6.47 -6.59 8.63
CA SER A 99 7.88 -6.42 8.25
C SER A 99 8.47 -5.17 8.89
N TRP A 100 7.74 -4.06 8.91
CA TRP A 100 8.14 -2.84 9.58
C TRP A 100 8.26 -3.04 11.10
N TRP A 101 7.25 -3.64 11.74
CA TRP A 101 7.25 -3.90 13.19
C TRP A 101 8.38 -4.82 13.62
N SER A 102 8.57 -5.95 12.94
CA SER A 102 9.65 -6.90 13.23
C SER A 102 11.03 -6.27 12.99
N GLY A 103 11.18 -5.48 11.92
CA GLY A 103 12.39 -4.69 11.67
C GLY A 103 12.69 -3.70 12.79
N MET A 104 11.69 -2.94 13.24
CA MET A 104 11.84 -1.99 14.35
C MET A 104 12.14 -2.68 15.68
N GLN A 105 11.56 -3.85 15.93
CA GLN A 105 11.85 -4.67 17.10
C GLN A 105 13.31 -5.14 17.10
N MET A 106 13.80 -5.66 15.98
CA MET A 106 15.20 -6.09 15.83
C MET A 106 16.19 -4.92 15.97
N GLN A 107 15.79 -3.72 15.55
CA GLN A 107 16.58 -2.51 15.74
C GLN A 107 16.53 -1.96 17.17
N GLY A 108 15.62 -2.43 18.03
CA GLY A 108 15.37 -1.86 19.36
C GLY A 108 14.69 -0.50 19.32
N ARG A 109 13.95 -0.19 18.25
CA ARG A 109 13.39 1.15 17.93
C ARG A 109 11.86 1.17 17.90
N LEU A 110 11.22 0.32 18.71
CA LEU A 110 9.76 0.34 18.86
C LEU A 110 9.25 1.54 19.66
N ASP A 111 10.11 2.18 20.47
CA ASP A 111 9.76 3.39 21.21
C ASP A 111 9.62 4.58 20.23
N PRO A 112 8.43 5.21 20.15
CA PRO A 112 8.20 6.37 19.30
C PRO A 112 9.15 7.55 19.54
N ALA A 113 9.74 7.68 20.74
CA ALA A 113 10.72 8.72 21.03
C ALA A 113 12.02 8.59 20.21
N THR A 114 12.28 7.41 19.64
CA THR A 114 13.48 7.10 18.85
C THR A 114 13.25 7.17 17.33
N TRP A 115 12.03 7.52 16.92
CA TRP A 115 11.64 7.54 15.53
C TRP A 115 12.21 8.76 14.81
N ARG A 116 12.78 8.50 13.64
CA ARG A 116 13.21 9.52 12.71
C ARG A 116 12.02 9.95 11.86
N SER A 117 12.19 11.07 11.15
CA SER A 117 11.23 11.51 10.15
C SER A 117 11.02 10.45 9.05
N GLU A 118 12.05 9.69 8.70
CA GLU A 118 11.94 8.63 7.69
C GLU A 118 11.06 7.46 8.16
N ASP A 119 11.15 7.05 9.43
CA ASP A 119 10.31 5.98 9.97
C ASP A 119 8.82 6.35 9.88
N MET A 120 8.50 7.63 10.13
CA MET A 120 7.15 8.18 9.98
C MET A 120 6.70 8.23 8.53
N SER A 121 7.59 8.66 7.64
CA SER A 121 7.31 8.68 6.21
C SER A 121 7.11 7.28 5.63
N ALA A 122 7.69 6.24 6.24
CA ALA A 122 7.49 4.85 5.84
C ALA A 122 6.18 4.26 6.41
N LEU A 123 5.88 4.48 7.70
CA LEU A 123 4.75 3.86 8.38
C LEU A 123 3.41 4.52 8.05
N VAL A 124 3.34 5.85 8.11
CA VAL A 124 2.06 6.59 8.03
C VAL A 124 1.33 6.36 6.71
N PRO A 125 2.00 6.38 5.53
CA PRO A 125 1.32 6.11 4.27
C PRO A 125 0.75 4.68 4.20
N ILE A 126 1.49 3.69 4.73
CA ILE A 126 1.04 2.29 4.75
C ILE A 126 -0.24 2.20 5.61
N LEU A 127 -0.20 2.69 6.85
CA LEU A 127 -1.37 2.67 7.74
C LEU A 127 -2.58 3.38 7.14
N PHE A 128 -2.37 4.53 6.51
CA PHE A 128 -3.44 5.29 5.87
C PHE A 128 -4.09 4.50 4.72
N ILE A 129 -3.27 3.94 3.81
CA ILE A 129 -3.78 3.14 2.70
C ILE A 129 -4.46 1.86 3.20
N THR A 130 -3.90 1.17 4.20
CA THR A 130 -4.53 0.00 4.82
C THR A 130 -5.90 0.34 5.38
N ALA A 131 -6.05 1.49 6.06
CA ALA A 131 -7.33 1.91 6.60
C ALA A 131 -8.36 2.20 5.49
N VAL A 132 -7.97 2.91 4.43
CA VAL A 132 -8.83 3.19 3.26
C VAL A 132 -9.26 1.88 2.59
N ARG A 133 -8.32 0.94 2.45
CA ARG A 133 -8.53 -0.37 1.84
C ARG A 133 -9.46 -1.24 2.70
N ALA A 134 -9.27 -1.27 4.01
CA ALA A 134 -10.16 -1.95 4.94
C ALA A 134 -11.59 -1.36 4.87
N ALA A 135 -11.72 -0.04 4.79
CA ALA A 135 -13.01 0.64 4.71
C ALA A 135 -13.78 0.30 3.43
N ILE A 136 -13.13 0.30 2.25
CA ILE A 136 -13.81 -0.09 0.99
C ILE A 136 -14.17 -1.58 0.97
N VAL A 137 -13.31 -2.46 1.51
CA VAL A 137 -13.58 -3.90 1.63
C VAL A 137 -14.76 -4.18 2.59
N ALA A 138 -14.84 -3.45 3.70
CA ALA A 138 -15.98 -3.49 4.61
C ALA A 138 -17.24 -2.82 4.02
N GLY A 139 -17.09 -2.04 2.94
CA GLY A 139 -18.18 -1.35 2.27
C GLY A 139 -18.65 -0.07 2.95
N VAL A 140 -17.78 0.53 3.75
CA VAL A 140 -18.03 1.80 4.46
C VAL A 140 -18.28 2.91 3.44
N GLY A 141 -19.39 3.63 3.62
CA GLY A 141 -19.75 4.77 2.76
C GLY A 141 -20.32 4.41 1.38
N MET A 142 -20.53 3.13 1.09
CA MET A 142 -21.19 2.71 -0.15
C MET A 142 -22.70 2.91 -0.07
N ARG A 143 -23.30 3.58 -1.06
CA ARG A 143 -24.76 3.69 -1.13
C ARG A 143 -25.34 2.35 -1.57
N ALA A 144 -26.24 1.78 -0.77
CA ALA A 144 -27.00 0.60 -1.17
C ALA A 144 -27.81 0.92 -2.44
N SER A 145 -27.60 0.14 -3.50
CA SER A 145 -28.44 0.21 -4.70
C SER A 145 -29.86 -0.20 -4.31
N LYS A 146 -30.81 0.75 -4.34
CA LYS A 146 -32.24 0.52 -4.07
C LYS A 146 -32.91 -0.27 -5.22
N SER A 147 -32.37 -1.42 -5.60
CA SER A 147 -32.86 -2.17 -6.78
C SER A 147 -33.60 -3.47 -6.45
N ASN A 148 -33.64 -3.97 -5.21
CA ASN A 148 -34.28 -5.27 -4.92
C ASN A 148 -35.30 -5.28 -3.77
N ALA A 149 -35.81 -4.12 -3.34
CA ALA A 149 -36.87 -4.05 -2.32
C ALA A 149 -38.31 -4.21 -2.87
N LYS A 150 -38.49 -4.58 -4.17
CA LYS A 150 -39.82 -4.70 -4.78
C LYS A 150 -40.11 -6.04 -5.47
N LYS A 151 -39.30 -7.06 -5.23
CA LYS A 151 -39.60 -8.46 -5.61
C LYS A 151 -39.18 -9.39 -4.48
N ARG A 152 -39.97 -9.42 -3.42
CA ARG A 152 -40.14 -10.57 -2.54
C ARG A 152 -41.45 -10.41 -1.81
#